data_AF-A0A2N5W6M6-F1
#
_entry.id   AF-A0A2N5W6M6-F1
#
_cell.length_a   1.000
_cell.length_b   1.000
_cell.length_c   1.000
_cell.angle_alpha   90.00
_cell.angle_beta   90.00
_cell.angle_gamma   90.00
#
_symmetry.space_group_name_H-M   'P 1'
#
loop_
_entity.id
_entity.type
_entity.pdbx_description
1 polymer ?
#
loop_
_entity_poly.entity_id
_entity_poly.type
_entity_poly.pdbx_seq_one_letter_code
_entity_poly.pdbx_strand_id
1 'polypeptide(L)'
;MNLAVFTLIALAAVTTNVMSIGEKLNCYYYASLGAKGFSCNERSDIICTEGCRSFVTISQCTSGTYPKKPVTTELCTVGYGRNTAAAQACITGQGTFRCTGNSTGTGVCHGCVPSSEITWAN
;
A
#
# COMPACT_ATOMS: atom_id res chain seq x y z
N MET A 1 50.79 -26.80 -30.20
CA MET A 1 50.86 -26.07 -28.91
C MET A 1 51.17 -24.62 -29.28
N ASN A 2 50.29 -23.62 -29.18
CA ASN A 2 49.38 -23.28 -28.10
C ASN A 2 48.11 -22.55 -28.59
N LEU A 3 47.04 -22.76 -27.83
CA LEU A 3 45.73 -22.13 -27.89
C LEU A 3 45.83 -20.60 -27.71
N ALA A 4 45.03 -19.84 -28.48
CA ALA A 4 44.62 -18.50 -28.08
C ALA A 4 43.12 -18.56 -27.71
N VAL A 5 42.84 -18.46 -26.42
CA VAL A 5 41.48 -18.50 -25.85
C VAL A 5 40.91 -17.09 -25.79
N PHE A 6 39.66 -16.98 -26.21
CA PHE A 6 38.76 -15.83 -26.13
C PHE A 6 38.47 -15.39 -24.68
N THR A 7 38.33 -14.08 -24.45
CA THR A 7 37.36 -13.56 -23.45
C THR A 7 36.86 -12.17 -23.84
N LEU A 8 35.62 -12.07 -24.32
CA LEU A 8 34.85 -10.82 -24.30
C LEU A 8 34.27 -10.65 -22.90
N ILE A 9 34.70 -9.61 -22.19
CA ILE A 9 34.10 -9.22 -20.91
C ILE A 9 32.92 -8.30 -21.21
N ALA A 10 31.70 -8.82 -21.12
CA ALA A 10 30.50 -8.01 -21.15
C ALA A 10 30.30 -7.36 -19.77
N LEU A 11 30.45 -6.03 -19.71
CA LEU A 11 30.09 -5.24 -18.53
C LEU A 11 28.55 -5.19 -18.42
N ALA A 12 27.98 -6.04 -17.58
CA ALA A 12 26.59 -5.89 -17.15
C ALA A 12 26.52 -4.73 -16.15
N ALA A 13 25.99 -3.58 -16.59
CA ALA A 13 25.66 -2.48 -15.69
C ALA A 13 24.46 -2.90 -14.83
N VAL A 14 24.72 -3.29 -13.58
CA VAL A 14 23.68 -3.51 -12.57
C VAL A 14 23.19 -2.13 -12.14
N THR A 15 22.05 -1.68 -12.68
CA THR A 15 21.37 -0.49 -12.18
C THR A 15 20.73 -0.84 -10.83
N THR A 16 21.40 -0.53 -9.72
CA THR A 16 20.78 -0.55 -8.41
C THR A 16 19.85 0.65 -8.32
N ASN A 17 18.55 0.44 -8.51
CA ASN A 17 17.54 1.45 -8.18
C ASN A 17 17.51 1.57 -6.66
N VAL A 18 18.36 2.45 -6.12
CA VAL A 18 18.31 2.83 -4.71
C VAL A 18 17.03 3.65 -4.57
N MET A 19 15.98 3.07 -3.99
CA MET A 19 14.77 3.83 -3.68
C MET A 19 15.18 4.95 -2.72
N SER A 20 14.99 6.20 -3.13
CA SER A 20 15.41 7.35 -2.33
C SER A 20 14.63 7.35 -1.02
N ILE A 21 15.29 7.70 0.08
CA ILE A 21 14.68 7.86 1.40
C ILE A 21 13.44 8.76 1.26
N GLY A 22 12.26 8.18 1.52
CA GLY A 22 10.99 8.90 1.64
C GLY A 22 10.24 9.17 0.34
N GLU A 23 10.04 8.17 -0.51
CA GLU A 23 9.21 8.32 -1.71
C GLU A 23 7.72 8.51 -1.36
N LYS A 24 7.01 9.24 -2.21
CA LYS A 24 5.54 9.30 -2.22
C LYS A 24 4.99 8.31 -3.23
N LEU A 25 4.09 7.42 -2.80
CA LEU A 25 3.44 6.45 -3.67
C LEU A 25 1.93 6.69 -3.77
N ASN A 26 1.41 6.56 -4.99
CA ASN A 26 -0.03 6.44 -5.22
C ASN A 26 -0.43 4.97 -5.02
N CYS A 27 -1.31 4.75 -4.06
CA CYS A 27 -1.73 3.45 -3.57
C CYS A 27 -3.20 3.22 -3.93
N TYR A 28 -3.42 2.26 -4.83
CA TYR A 28 -4.74 1.71 -5.13
C TYR A 28 -5.31 0.98 -3.92
N TYR A 29 -4.44 0.27 -3.19
CA TYR A 29 -4.76 -0.36 -1.91
C TYR A 29 -3.77 0.09 -0.83
N TYR A 30 -4.24 0.22 0.39
CA TYR A 30 -3.39 0.59 1.52
C TYR A 30 -4.00 0.08 2.82
N ALA A 31 -3.16 -0.18 3.81
CA ALA A 31 -3.60 -0.58 5.13
C ALA A 31 -2.63 -0.07 6.20
N SER A 32 -3.17 0.44 7.30
CA SER A 32 -2.38 0.79 8.47
C SER A 32 -1.76 -0.47 9.08
N LEU A 33 -0.48 -0.36 9.40
CA LEU A 33 0.32 -1.33 10.15
C LEU A 33 0.51 -0.85 11.60
N GLY A 34 -0.41 -0.03 12.10
CA GLY A 34 -0.31 0.61 13.41
C GLY A 34 0.81 1.66 13.45
N ALA A 35 1.61 1.64 14.51
CA ALA A 35 2.74 2.56 14.69
C ALA A 35 3.82 2.43 13.59
N LYS A 36 3.81 1.34 12.82
CA LYS A 36 4.77 1.11 11.74
C LYS A 36 4.52 1.96 10.50
N GLY A 37 3.35 2.56 10.37
CA GLY A 37 2.94 3.32 9.18
C GLY A 37 1.91 2.57 8.34
N PHE A 38 2.04 2.61 7.02
CA PHE A 38 1.08 2.03 6.08
C PHE A 38 1.76 1.12 5.05
N SER A 39 1.09 0.05 4.65
CA SER A 39 1.42 -0.68 3.43
C SER A 39 0.78 0.01 2.21
N CYS A 40 1.41 -0.14 1.05
CA CYS A 40 0.93 0.42 -0.22
C CYS A 40 0.87 -0.68 -1.28
N ASN A 41 -0.25 -0.79 -1.99
CA ASN A 41 -0.49 -1.75 -3.07
C ASN A 41 -0.16 -3.20 -2.70
N GLU A 42 -0.45 -3.59 -1.46
CA GLU A 42 -0.19 -4.94 -0.93
C GLU A 42 1.29 -5.36 -0.97
N ARG A 43 2.20 -4.39 -1.15
CA ARG A 43 3.66 -4.59 -1.05
C ARG A 43 4.04 -4.78 0.40
N SER A 44 4.50 -5.97 0.76
CA SER A 44 5.03 -6.26 2.10
C SER A 44 6.46 -5.76 2.30
N ASP A 45 7.17 -5.50 1.21
CA ASP A 45 8.56 -5.05 1.19
C ASP A 45 8.70 -3.53 1.29
N ILE A 46 7.60 -2.76 1.16
CA ILE A 46 7.59 -1.29 1.25
C ILE A 46 6.66 -0.87 2.39
N ILE A 47 7.14 0.05 3.23
CA ILE A 47 6.35 0.64 4.30
C ILE A 47 6.45 2.15 4.21
N CYS A 48 5.30 2.81 4.24
CA CYS A 48 5.16 4.26 4.22
C CYS A 48 5.06 4.77 5.66
N THR A 49 6.21 5.19 6.20
CA THR A 49 6.40 5.52 7.62
C THR A 49 5.73 6.84 8.01
N GLU A 50 5.54 7.75 7.07
CA GLU A 50 4.80 9.01 7.29
C GLU A 50 3.29 8.86 7.06
N GLY A 51 2.84 7.65 6.70
CA GLY A 51 1.43 7.34 6.44
C GLY A 51 0.87 7.97 5.17
N CYS A 52 -0.46 7.89 5.02
CA CYS A 52 -1.16 8.38 3.84
C CYS A 52 -1.89 9.70 4.13
N ARG A 53 -1.83 10.65 3.19
CA ARG A 53 -2.37 12.01 3.33
C ARG A 53 -3.63 12.25 2.51
N SER A 54 -3.93 11.38 1.56
CA SER A 54 -5.22 11.31 0.88
C SER A 54 -5.73 9.88 0.91
N PHE A 55 -7.04 9.73 0.76
CA PHE A 55 -7.75 8.48 0.95
C PHE A 55 -8.85 8.31 -0.09
N VAL A 56 -9.31 7.07 -0.23
CA VAL A 56 -10.46 6.72 -1.05
C VAL A 56 -11.75 6.99 -0.28
N THR A 57 -12.72 7.59 -0.96
CA THR A 57 -14.11 7.66 -0.53
C THR A 57 -14.91 6.62 -1.32
N ILE A 58 -15.76 5.83 -0.67
CA ILE A 58 -16.55 4.79 -1.32
C ILE A 58 -17.97 4.73 -0.76
N SER A 59 -18.94 4.50 -1.64
CA SER A 59 -20.36 4.42 -1.29
C SER A 59 -20.86 2.99 -1.09
N GLN A 60 -22.12 2.86 -0.66
CA GLN A 60 -22.81 1.59 -0.41
C GLN A 60 -22.10 0.71 0.63
N CYS A 61 -21.67 1.32 1.73
CA CYS A 61 -20.95 0.66 2.80
C CYS A 61 -21.89 0.14 3.88
N THR A 62 -21.67 -1.11 4.28
CA THR A 62 -22.36 -1.76 5.40
C THR A 62 -21.36 -2.13 6.49
N SER A 63 -21.70 -1.85 7.75
CA SER A 63 -20.86 -2.24 8.88
C SER A 63 -21.04 -3.73 9.17
N GLY A 64 -19.94 -4.48 9.15
CA GLY A 64 -19.95 -5.89 9.57
C GLY A 64 -20.27 -6.04 11.06
N THR A 65 -19.80 -5.10 11.88
CA THR A 65 -20.03 -5.10 13.34
C THR A 65 -21.46 -4.68 13.70
N TYR A 66 -22.05 -3.75 12.93
CA TYR A 66 -23.38 -3.20 13.20
C TYR A 66 -24.27 -3.26 11.95
N PRO A 67 -24.79 -4.45 11.59
CA PRO A 67 -25.51 -4.67 10.33
C PRO A 67 -26.85 -3.92 10.23
N LYS A 68 -27.40 -3.45 11.36
CA LYS A 68 -28.62 -2.64 11.40
C LYS A 68 -28.38 -1.16 11.10
N LYS A 69 -27.12 -0.70 11.05
CA LYS A 69 -26.83 0.69 10.68
C LYS A 69 -27.23 0.90 9.21
N PRO A 70 -27.73 2.10 8.87
CA PRO A 70 -27.98 2.47 7.49
C PRO A 70 -26.73 2.29 6.63
N VAL A 71 -26.96 2.09 5.33
CA VAL A 71 -25.89 2.10 4.34
C VAL A 71 -25.30 3.50 4.23
N THR A 72 -23.98 3.61 4.19
CA THR A 72 -23.26 4.90 4.23
C THR A 72 -22.28 5.06 3.06
N THR A 73 -21.72 6.26 2.97
CA THR A 73 -20.51 6.56 2.21
C THR A 73 -19.40 6.82 3.20
N GLU A 74 -18.27 6.14 3.03
CA GLU A 74 -17.16 6.15 3.98
C GLU A 74 -15.89 6.72 3.35
N LEU A 75 -15.11 7.45 4.16
CA LEU A 75 -13.74 7.83 3.86
C LEU A 75 -12.79 6.83 4.51
N CYS A 76 -12.08 6.04 3.71
CA CYS A 76 -11.28 4.91 4.16
C CYS A 76 -9.92 5.37 4.70
N THR A 77 -9.87 5.94 5.90
CA THR A 77 -8.65 6.56 6.45
C THR A 77 -7.60 5.59 6.97
N VAL A 78 -8.00 4.34 7.29
CA VAL A 78 -7.11 3.34 7.90
C VAL A 78 -6.73 2.26 6.89
N GLY A 79 -7.62 1.94 5.95
CA GLY A 79 -7.30 0.99 4.90
C GLY A 79 -8.38 0.89 3.83
N TYR A 80 -7.96 0.61 2.61
CA TYR A 80 -8.83 0.37 1.48
C TYR A 80 -8.26 -0.76 0.64
N GLY A 81 -9.11 -1.71 0.27
CA GLY A 81 -8.66 -2.95 -0.36
C GLY A 81 -9.79 -3.77 -0.96
N ARG A 82 -9.42 -4.85 -1.65
CA ARG A 82 -10.39 -5.86 -2.08
C ARG A 82 -10.86 -6.68 -0.87
N ASN A 83 -12.16 -6.90 -0.75
CA ASN A 83 -12.72 -7.81 0.26
C ASN A 83 -13.19 -9.13 -0.39
N THR A 84 -13.93 -9.01 -1.48
CA THR A 84 -14.36 -10.15 -2.32
C THR A 84 -14.22 -9.79 -3.79
N ALA A 85 -14.68 -10.65 -4.71
CA ALA A 85 -14.74 -10.30 -6.13
C ALA A 85 -15.72 -9.13 -6.43
N ALA A 86 -16.73 -8.92 -5.59
CA ALA A 86 -17.80 -7.94 -5.81
C ALA A 86 -17.87 -6.85 -4.72
N ALA A 87 -16.91 -6.81 -3.80
CA ALA A 87 -16.92 -5.86 -2.69
C ALA A 87 -15.52 -5.46 -2.25
N GLN A 88 -15.41 -4.24 -1.74
CA GLN A 88 -14.21 -3.64 -1.22
C GLN A 88 -14.30 -3.54 0.31
N ALA A 89 -13.15 -3.59 0.96
CA ALA A 89 -13.00 -3.30 2.37
C ALA A 89 -12.65 -1.82 2.51
N CYS A 90 -13.40 -1.12 3.35
CA CYS A 90 -13.10 0.23 3.79
C CYS A 90 -12.93 0.21 5.30
N ILE A 91 -11.75 0.58 5.78
CA ILE A 91 -11.44 0.67 7.20
C ILE A 91 -11.27 2.15 7.53
N THR A 92 -12.02 2.60 8.52
CA THR A 92 -11.97 3.95 9.05
C THR A 92 -11.58 3.90 10.53
N GLY A 93 -11.34 5.06 11.14
CA GLY A 93 -11.15 5.13 12.59
C GLY A 93 -12.37 4.69 13.41
N GLN A 94 -13.55 4.56 12.78
CA GLN A 94 -14.79 4.16 13.44
C GLN A 94 -15.12 2.67 13.28
N GLY A 95 -14.48 1.99 12.32
CA GLY A 95 -14.72 0.57 12.11
C GLY A 95 -14.40 0.09 10.69
N THR A 96 -14.81 -1.14 10.42
CA THR A 96 -14.62 -1.80 9.13
C THR A 96 -15.96 -1.97 8.41
N PHE A 97 -15.94 -1.66 7.12
CA PHE A 97 -17.11 -1.67 6.27
C PHE A 97 -16.86 -2.53 5.03
N ARG A 98 -17.91 -3.25 4.62
CA ARG A 98 -17.99 -3.91 3.32
C ARG A 98 -18.78 -3.00 2.39
N CYS A 99 -18.16 -2.57 1.30
CA CYS A 99 -18.72 -1.60 0.37
C CYS A 99 -18.83 -2.21 -1.03
N THR A 100 -19.91 -1.88 -1.74
CA THR A 100 -20.17 -2.37 -3.12
C THR A 100 -20.45 -1.23 -4.10
N GLY A 101 -20.26 0.02 -3.68
CA GLY A 101 -20.52 1.20 -4.48
C GLY A 101 -19.28 1.70 -5.22
N ASN A 102 -19.43 2.86 -5.83
CA ASN A 102 -18.34 3.51 -6.56
C ASN A 102 -17.34 4.15 -5.58
N SER A 103 -16.06 4.04 -5.92
CA SER A 103 -14.97 4.69 -5.20
C SER A 103 -14.42 5.88 -5.97
N THR A 104 -14.03 6.94 -5.25
CA THR A 104 -13.31 8.10 -5.79
C THR A 104 -12.08 8.43 -4.95
N GLY A 105 -11.12 9.15 -5.54
CA GLY A 105 -9.85 9.47 -4.90
C GLY A 105 -8.84 8.32 -4.96
N THR A 106 -7.68 8.54 -4.32
CA THR A 106 -6.54 7.62 -4.28
C THR A 106 -5.84 7.75 -2.93
N GLY A 107 -5.32 6.64 -2.40
CA GLY A 107 -4.42 6.67 -1.26
C GLY A 107 -3.07 7.26 -1.66
N VAL A 108 -2.60 8.33 -1.02
CA VAL A 108 -1.26 8.86 -1.28
C VAL A 108 -0.43 8.72 -0.03
N CYS A 109 0.51 7.78 -0.06
CA CYS A 109 1.35 7.45 1.08
C CYS A 109 2.74 8.07 0.92
N HIS A 110 3.29 8.50 2.05
CA HIS A 110 4.54 9.26 2.14
C HIS A 110 5.55 8.51 2.99
N GLY A 111 6.84 8.81 2.81
CA GLY A 111 7.88 8.13 3.58
C GLY A 111 8.01 6.66 3.19
N CYS A 112 7.64 6.29 1.96
CA CYS A 112 7.67 4.90 1.52
C CYS A 112 9.10 4.46 1.27
N VAL A 113 9.56 3.48 2.06
CA VAL A 113 10.92 2.94 2.01
C VAL A 113 10.89 1.41 2.12
N PRO A 114 11.95 0.71 1.66
CA PRO A 114 12.08 -0.71 1.91
C PRO A 114 11.98 -1.05 3.39
N SER A 115 11.22 -2.09 3.73
CA SER A 115 11.10 -2.60 5.09
C SER A 115 12.44 -3.02 5.71
N SER A 116 13.40 -3.44 4.88
CA SER A 116 14.77 -3.77 5.29
C SER A 116 15.60 -2.56 5.75
N GLU A 117 15.18 -1.35 5.38
CA GLU A 117 15.86 -0.09 5.76
C GLU A 117 15.28 0.52 7.04
N ILE A 118 14.20 -0.05 7.58
CA ILE A 118 13.56 0.44 8.80
C ILE A 118 14.14 -0.28 10.01
N THR A 119 14.74 0.49 10.93
CA THR A 119 15.11 -0.02 12.24
C THR A 119 13.94 0.13 13.20
N TRP A 120 13.30 -0.97 13.58
CA TRP A 120 12.21 -0.97 14.54
C TRP A 120 12.76 -0.81 15.97
N ALA A 121 12.19 0.09 16.75
CA ALA A 121 12.38 0.08 18.19
C ALA A 121 11.75 -1.21 18.75
N ASN A 122 12.58 -2.06 19.36
CA ASN A 122 12.13 -3.28 20.05
C ASN A 122 11.58 -2.96 21.44
#